data_AF-A0A531JBR1-F1
#
_entry.id   AF-A0A531JBR1-F1
#
_cell.length_a   1.000
_cell.length_b   1.000
_cell.length_c   1.000
_cell.angle_alpha   90.00
_cell.angle_beta   90.00
_cell.angle_gamma   90.00
#
_symmetry.space_group_name_H-M   'P 1'
#
loop_
_entity.id
_entity.type
_entity.pdbx_description
1 polymer ?
#
loop_
_entity_poly.entity_id
_entity_poly.type
_entity_poly.pdbx_seq_one_letter_code
_entity_poly.pdbx_strand_id
1 'polypeptide(L)' 'VKPSAITAVFLTGGSTAIPLAREQILALVPQASVIEGDMFGSVGLGLALDAQRKFA' A
#
# COMPACT_ATOMS: atom_id res chain seq x y z
N VAL A 1 -2.29 17.87 -2.26
CA VAL A 1 -0.88 17.38 -2.25
C VAL A 1 -0.43 17.25 -3.69
N LYS A 2 0.79 17.68 -4.05
CA LYS A 2 1.30 17.49 -5.43
C LYS A 2 1.70 16.02 -5.60
N PRO A 3 1.48 15.38 -6.78
CA PRO A 3 1.91 14.00 -7.00
C PRO A 3 3.37 13.76 -6.61
N SER A 4 4.26 14.70 -6.93
CA SER A 4 5.69 14.67 -6.58
C SER A 4 6.01 14.63 -5.08
N ALA A 5 5.05 14.95 -4.20
CA ALA A 5 5.22 14.84 -2.76
C ALA A 5 4.88 13.43 -2.22
N ILE A 6 4.36 12.53 -3.07
CA ILE A 6 4.10 11.14 -2.73
C ILE A 6 5.37 10.35 -3.04
N THR A 7 5.96 9.76 -2.00
CA THR A 7 7.23 9.03 -2.08
C THR A 7 7.06 7.52 -2.14
N ALA A 8 5.93 7.00 -1.67
CA ALA A 8 5.66 5.56 -1.63
C ALA A 8 4.18 5.27 -1.89
N VAL A 9 3.93 4.13 -2.55
CA VAL A 9 2.60 3.56 -2.76
C VAL A 9 2.58 2.15 -2.20
N PHE A 10 1.66 1.89 -1.29
CA PHE A 10 1.34 0.56 -0.81
C PHE A 10 -0.06 0.20 -1.30
N LEU A 11 -0.17 -0.85 -2.12
CA LEU A 11 -1.45 -1.30 -2.67
C LEU A 11 -2.04 -2.38 -1.77
N THR A 12 -3.25 -2.15 -1.25
CA THR A 12 -3.98 -3.08 -0.38
C THR A 12 -5.27 -3.56 -1.02
N GLY A 13 -5.68 -4.80 -0.74
CA GLY A 13 -6.95 -5.35 -1.17
C GLY A 13 -6.88 -6.06 -2.52
N GLY A 14 -7.69 -7.11 -2.69
CA GLY A 14 -7.57 -8.00 -3.86
C GLY A 14 -7.77 -7.31 -5.22
N SER A 15 -8.59 -6.25 -5.29
CA SER A 15 -8.84 -5.52 -6.54
C SER A 15 -7.62 -4.77 -7.08
N THR A 16 -6.66 -4.39 -6.22
CA THR A 16 -5.43 -3.73 -6.68
C THR A 16 -4.43 -4.68 -7.35
N ALA A 17 -4.71 -5.99 -7.32
CA ALA A 17 -3.96 -6.99 -8.09
C ALA A 17 -4.40 -7.06 -9.56
N ILE A 18 -5.52 -6.42 -9.94
CA ILE A 18 -5.94 -6.30 -11.35
C ILE A 18 -4.88 -5.47 -12.09
N PRO A 19 -4.23 -6.01 -13.15
CA PRO A 19 -3.10 -5.34 -13.80
C PRO A 19 -3.41 -3.92 -14.25
N LEU A 20 -4.56 -3.72 -14.90
CA LEU A 20 -4.98 -2.40 -15.36
C LEU A 20 -5.17 -1.41 -14.20
N ALA A 21 -5.76 -1.85 -13.09
CA ALA A 21 -5.94 -0.98 -11.92
C ALA A 21 -4.58 -0.58 -11.32
N ARG A 22 -3.67 -1.55 -11.17
CA ARG A 22 -2.31 -1.32 -10.69
C ARG A 22 -1.58 -0.31 -11.57
N GLU A 23 -1.54 -0.54 -12.88
CA GLU A 23 -0.85 0.32 -13.84
C GLU A 23 -1.40 1.75 -13.83
N GLN A 24 -2.72 1.91 -13.85
CA GLN A 24 -3.36 3.23 -13.83
C GLN A 24 -3.08 3.99 -12.53
N ILE A 25 -3.08 3.31 -11.38
CA ILE A 25 -2.74 3.94 -10.09
C ILE A 25 -1.27 4.37 -10.07
N LEU A 26 -0.35 3.50 -10.52
CA LEU A 26 1.08 3.79 -10.50
C LEU A 26 1.48 4.90 -11.48
N ALA A 27 0.75 5.04 -12.60
CA ALA A 27 0.95 6.12 -13.56
C ALA A 27 0.66 7.52 -12.98
N LEU A 28 -0.12 7.64 -11.90
CA LEU A 28 -0.41 8.91 -11.24
C LEU A 28 0.79 9.47 -10.46
N VAL A 29 1.69 8.58 -10.04
CA VAL A 29 2.82 8.89 -9.15
C VAL A 29 4.07 8.10 -9.58
N PRO A 30 4.57 8.30 -10.81
CA PRO A 30 5.64 7.48 -11.38
C PRO A 30 6.96 7.55 -10.60
N GLN A 31 7.16 8.60 -9.79
CA GLN A 31 8.33 8.76 -8.94
C GLN A 31 8.24 8.02 -7.59
N ALA A 32 7.05 7.55 -7.20
CA ALA A 32 6.85 6.90 -5.90
C ALA A 32 7.37 5.46 -5.93
N SER A 33 8.03 5.05 -4.85
CA SER A 33 8.42 3.64 -4.68
C SER A 33 7.20 2.77 -4.44
N VAL A 34 7.09 1.67 -5.19
CA VAL A 34 6.06 0.67 -4.94
C VAL A 34 6.54 -0.23 -3.81
N ILE A 35 5.82 -0.22 -2.69
CA ILE A 35 6.15 -1.06 -1.54
C ILE A 35 5.36 -2.36 -1.67
N GLU A 36 6.07 -3.45 -1.91
CA GLU A 36 5.48 -4.78 -1.90
C GLU A 36 5.35 -5.27 -0.46
N GLY A 37 4.12 -5.55 -0.07
CA GLY A 37 3.83 -6.27 1.18
C GLY A 37 2.75 -7.30 0.94
N ASP A 38 2.28 -7.93 2.01
CA ASP A 38 1.14 -8.85 1.92
C ASP A 38 -0.12 -8.09 1.50
N MET A 39 -0.46 -8.14 0.20
CA MET A 39 -1.61 -7.40 -0.35
C MET A 39 -2.94 -7.85 0.25
N PHE A 40 -3.02 -9.07 0.81
CA PHE A 40 -4.23 -9.63 1.42
C PHE A 40 -4.25 -9.44 2.94
N GLY A 41 -3.13 -9.69 3.62
CA GLY A 41 -3.01 -9.67 5.08
C GLY A 41 -2.42 -8.39 5.67
N SER A 42 -1.95 -7.42 4.86
CA SER A 42 -1.26 -6.20 5.34
C SER A 42 -2.02 -5.43 6.41
N VAL A 43 -3.34 -5.27 6.25
CA VAL A 43 -4.18 -4.59 7.24
C VAL A 43 -4.24 -5.40 8.54
N GLY A 44 -4.52 -6.70 8.45
CA GLY A 44 -4.56 -7.59 9.63
C GLY A 44 -3.24 -7.63 10.37
N LEU A 45 -2.12 -7.69 9.64
CA LEU A 45 -0.76 -7.63 10.19
C LEU A 45 -0.51 -6.30 10.90
N GLY A 46 -0.89 -5.17 10.28
CA GLY A 46 -0.76 -3.85 10.90
C GLY A 46 -1.55 -3.74 12.21
N LEU A 47 -2.76 -4.30 12.25
CA LEU A 47 -3.59 -4.34 13.45
C LEU A 47 -2.98 -5.21 14.55
N ALA A 48 -2.44 -6.38 14.21
CA ALA A 48 -1.77 -7.25 15.17
C ALA A 48 -0.52 -6.60 15.78
N LEU A 49 0.29 -5.92 14.96
CA LEU A 49 1.46 -5.16 15.42
C LEU A 49 1.06 -3.98 16.32
N ASP A 50 -0.02 -3.27 15.98
CA ASP A 50 -0.55 -2.17 16.80
C ASP A 50 -1.07 -2.68 18.16
N ALA A 51 -1.80 -3.79 18.16
CA ALA A 51 -2.26 -4.43 19.38
C ALA A 51 -1.08 -4.87 20.27
N GLN A 52 -0.05 -5.48 19.70
CA GLN A 52 1.17 -5.83 20.43
C GLN A 52 1.82 -4.61 21.10
N ARG A 53 1.91 -3.47 20.40
CA ARG A 53 2.51 -2.24 20.96
C ARG A 53 1.69 -1.64 22.11
N LYS A 54 0.37 -1.81 22.08
CA LYS A 54 -0.55 -1.18 23.05
C LYS A 54 -0.85 -2.04 24.27
N PHE A 55 -0.76 -3.37 24.15
CA PHE A 55 -1.26 -4.31 25.14
C PHE A 55 -0.24 -5.37 25.60
N ALA A 56 1.02 -5.29 25.17
CA ALA A 56 2.11 -6.14 25.66
C ALA A 56 2.79 -5.56 26.92
#